data_AF-A0A974P1C4-F1
#
_entry.id   AF-A0A974P1C4-F1
#
_cell.length_a   1.000
_cell.length_b   1.000
_cell.length_c   1.000
_cell.angle_alpha   90.00
_cell.angle_beta   90.00
_cell.angle_gamma   90.00
#
_symmetry.space_group_name_H-M   'P 1'
#
loop_
_entity.id
_entity.type
_entity.pdbx_description
1 polymer ?
#
loop_
_entity_poly.entity_id
_entity_poly.type
_entity_poly.pdbx_seq_one_letter_code
_entity_poly.pdbx_strand_id
1 'polypeptide(L)'
;MRRDLIAAAVALRIGAGQAMAGWTVLAGRCLFYVLIMTVLSALWDKVAAEPVQGAIRLPAGGLVLYVLATEWITLSLPSVHLRFEDDIRSGGLEPHLLRPKFYLLQSLAQNLGGTLVRLAALGVTAVVWLAATGREGRPPPPIPICLSWACWR
;
A
#
# COMPACT_ATOMS: atom_id res chain seq x y z
N MET A 1 22.30 -7.59 20.83
CA MET A 1 21.16 -8.27 20.17
C MET A 1 19.82 -8.08 20.89
N ARG A 2 19.60 -8.62 22.10
CA ARG A 2 18.28 -8.50 22.79
C ARG A 2 17.86 -7.06 23.11
N ARG A 3 18.81 -6.19 23.48
CA ARG A 3 18.57 -4.75 23.72
C ARG A 3 18.20 -3.99 22.44
N ASP A 4 18.81 -4.37 21.31
CA ASP A 4 18.57 -3.74 20.00
C ASP A 4 17.19 -4.10 19.46
N LEU A 5 16.74 -5.35 19.69
CA LEU A 5 15.38 -5.79 19.35
C LEU A 5 14.31 -5.06 20.17
N ILE A 6 14.54 -4.85 21.46
CA ILE A 6 13.63 -4.08 22.31
C ILE A 6 13.56 -2.63 21.84
N ALA A 7 14.70 -2.02 21.51
CA ALA A 7 14.75 -0.65 20.98
C ALA A 7 13.98 -0.55 19.64
N ALA A 8 14.14 -1.52 18.75
CA ALA A 8 13.39 -1.60 17.49
C ALA A 8 11.88 -1.76 17.73
N ALA A 9 11.47 -2.64 18.65
CA ALA A 9 10.06 -2.83 19.00
C ALA A 9 9.41 -1.56 19.60
N VAL A 10 10.15 -0.83 20.43
CA VAL A 10 9.68 0.45 20.97
C VAL A 10 9.58 1.50 19.86
N ALA A 11 10.55 1.58 18.96
CA ALA A 11 10.52 2.49 17.82
C ALA A 11 9.33 2.19 16.88
N LEU A 12 9.03 0.90 16.65
CA LEU A 12 7.85 0.45 15.92
C LEU A 12 6.56 0.97 16.58
N ARG A 13 6.44 0.82 17.90
CA ARG A 13 5.27 1.30 18.65
C ARG A 13 5.12 2.82 18.59
N ILE A 14 6.22 3.57 18.67
CA ILE A 14 6.22 5.03 18.53
C ILE A 14 5.75 5.43 17.14
N GLY A 15 6.26 4.76 16.10
CA GLY A 15 5.83 4.97 14.71
C GLY A 15 4.35 4.71 14.49
N ALA A 16 3.82 3.63 15.07
CA ALA A 16 2.40 3.32 15.03
C ALA A 16 1.56 4.41 15.74
N GLY A 17 2.00 4.86 16.93
CA GLY A 17 1.33 5.94 17.67
C GLY A 17 1.33 7.27 16.90
N GLN A 18 2.44 7.62 16.26
CA GLN A 18 2.56 8.81 15.41
C GLN A 18 1.60 8.75 14.21
N ALA A 19 1.47 7.59 13.58
CA ALA A 19 0.54 7.39 12.47
C ALA A 19 -0.93 7.51 12.91
N MET A 20 -1.28 7.00 14.10
CA MET A 20 -2.62 7.17 14.67
C MET A 20 -2.90 8.61 15.08
N ALA A 21 -1.91 9.34 15.61
CA ALA A 21 -2.05 10.76 15.96
C ALA A 21 -2.28 11.64 14.71
N GLY A 22 -1.68 11.26 13.58
CA GLY A 22 -1.90 11.88 12.27
C GLY A 22 -3.21 11.47 11.60
N TRP A 23 -4.32 11.42 12.34
CA TRP A 23 -5.61 10.89 11.88
C TRP A 23 -6.16 11.63 10.65
N THR A 24 -5.89 12.92 10.51
CA THR A 24 -6.32 13.73 9.35
C THR A 24 -5.66 13.26 8.05
N VAL A 25 -4.36 12.98 8.11
CA VAL A 25 -3.60 12.44 6.96
C VAL A 25 -4.08 11.04 6.62
N LEU A 26 -4.38 10.23 7.64
CA LEU A 26 -4.93 8.89 7.45
C LEU A 26 -6.32 8.94 6.79
N ALA A 27 -7.20 9.81 7.28
CA ALA A 27 -8.53 10.02 6.72
C ALA A 27 -8.47 10.50 5.27
N GLY A 28 -7.58 11.45 4.94
CA GLY A 28 -7.37 11.90 3.57
C GLY A 28 -6.94 10.78 2.63
N ARG A 29 -6.04 9.89 3.09
CA ARG A 29 -5.61 8.71 2.31
C ARG A 29 -6.75 7.72 2.09
N CYS A 30 -7.55 7.44 3.12
CA CYS A 30 -8.72 6.58 3.03
C CYS A 30 -9.75 7.13 2.03
N LEU A 31 -10.04 8.44 2.11
CA LEU A 31 -10.95 9.11 1.18
C LEU A 31 -10.43 9.06 -0.26
N PHE A 32 -9.15 9.37 -0.46
CA PHE A 32 -8.50 9.32 -1.76
C PHE A 32 -8.55 7.91 -2.36
N TYR A 33 -8.31 6.89 -1.54
CA TYR A 33 -8.40 5.50 -1.96
C TYR A 33 -9.80 5.11 -2.41
N VAL A 34 -10.84 5.46 -1.64
CA VAL A 34 -12.23 5.24 -2.04
C VAL A 34 -12.54 5.96 -3.36
N LEU A 35 -12.11 7.21 -3.50
CA LEU A 35 -12.32 7.99 -4.73
C LEU A 35 -11.67 7.30 -5.93
N ILE A 36 -10.39 6.92 -5.84
CA ILE A 36 -9.69 6.21 -6.91
C ILE A 36 -10.39 4.89 -7.24
N MET A 37 -10.78 4.11 -6.24
CA MET A 37 -11.51 2.85 -6.46
C MET A 37 -12.82 3.08 -7.20
N THR A 38 -13.60 4.10 -6.83
CA THR A 38 -14.85 4.41 -7.51
C THR A 38 -14.64 4.84 -8.97
N VAL A 39 -13.64 5.68 -9.25
CA VAL A 39 -13.33 6.15 -10.60
C VAL A 39 -12.83 5.01 -11.49
N LEU A 40 -11.83 4.23 -11.01
CA LEU A 40 -11.28 3.09 -11.77
C LEU A 40 -12.34 2.02 -12.02
N SER A 41 -13.24 1.81 -11.05
CA SER A 41 -14.37 0.90 -11.19
C SER A 41 -15.35 1.32 -12.27
N ALA A 42 -15.78 2.59 -12.24
CA ALA A 42 -16.70 3.12 -13.24
C ALA A 42 -16.07 3.13 -14.64
N LEU A 43 -14.77 3.44 -14.72
CA LEU A 43 -14.01 3.38 -15.96
C LEU A 43 -14.02 1.96 -16.54
N TRP A 44 -13.74 0.96 -15.71
CA TRP A 44 -13.72 -0.43 -16.19
C TRP A 44 -15.09 -0.97 -16.54
N ASP A 45 -16.15 -0.58 -15.84
CA ASP A 45 -17.51 -0.96 -16.22
C ASP A 45 -17.85 -0.45 -17.64
N LYS A 46 -17.33 0.73 -18.02
CA LYS A 46 -17.48 1.27 -19.38
C LYS A 46 -16.62 0.54 -20.41
N VAL A 47 -15.34 0.30 -20.11
CA VAL A 47 -14.44 -0.43 -21.02
C VAL A 47 -14.92 -1.88 -21.24
N ALA A 48 -15.45 -2.53 -20.20
CA ALA A 48 -16.00 -3.88 -20.30
C ALA A 48 -17.30 -3.94 -21.13
N ALA A 49 -18.07 -2.85 -21.20
CA ALA A 49 -19.31 -2.79 -21.96
C ALA A 49 -19.09 -2.65 -23.48
N GLU A 50 -17.92 -2.17 -23.92
CA GLU A 50 -17.55 -2.04 -25.34
C GLU A 50 -16.38 -2.99 -25.70
N PRO A 51 -16.62 -4.31 -25.74
CA PRO A 51 -15.57 -5.26 -26.09
C PRO A 51 -15.15 -5.10 -27.55
N VAL A 52 -13.94 -4.63 -27.78
CA VAL A 52 -13.30 -4.60 -29.11
C VAL A 52 -13.06 -6.04 -29.58
N GLN A 53 -13.33 -6.34 -30.85
CA GLN A 53 -13.05 -7.65 -31.42
C GLN A 53 -11.56 -8.00 -31.28
N GLY A 54 -11.25 -9.10 -30.59
CA GLY A 54 -9.88 -9.55 -30.29
C GLY A 54 -9.40 -9.25 -28.86
N ALA A 55 -10.18 -8.55 -28.04
CA ALA A 55 -9.82 -8.31 -26.65
C ALA A 55 -10.00 -9.56 -25.77
N ILE A 56 -9.01 -9.85 -24.92
CA ILE A 56 -9.07 -10.92 -23.92
C ILE A 56 -10.18 -10.57 -22.93
N ARG A 57 -11.24 -11.40 -22.88
CA ARG A 57 -12.29 -11.28 -21.86
C ARG A 57 -11.72 -11.67 -20.50
N LEU A 58 -11.38 -10.68 -19.68
CA LEU A 58 -11.10 -10.96 -18.27
C LEU A 58 -12.38 -11.33 -17.52
N PRO A 59 -12.31 -12.28 -16.57
CA PRO A 59 -13.44 -12.62 -15.72
C PRO A 59 -13.91 -11.39 -14.92
N ALA A 60 -15.23 -11.22 -14.83
CA ALA A 60 -15.85 -10.12 -14.11
C ALA A 60 -15.34 -10.05 -12.66
N GLY A 61 -14.86 -8.87 -12.26
CA GLY A 61 -14.34 -8.61 -10.91
C GLY A 61 -12.84 -8.87 -10.71
N GLY A 62 -12.17 -9.67 -11.56
CA GLY A 62 -10.74 -9.96 -11.40
C GLY A 62 -9.84 -8.71 -11.52
N LEU A 63 -10.22 -7.79 -12.39
CA LEU A 63 -9.49 -6.55 -12.62
C LEU A 63 -9.69 -5.54 -11.48
N VAL A 64 -10.90 -5.50 -10.90
CA VAL A 64 -11.19 -4.69 -9.71
C VAL A 64 -10.33 -5.16 -8.53
N LEU A 65 -10.21 -6.48 -8.31
CA LEU A 65 -9.34 -7.02 -7.26
C LEU A 65 -7.86 -6.71 -7.48
N TYR A 66 -7.40 -6.81 -8.73
CA TYR A 66 -6.04 -6.45 -9.08
C TYR A 66 -5.75 -4.98 -8.74
N VAL A 67 -6.59 -4.06 -9.24
CA VAL A 67 -6.46 -2.62 -9.00
C VAL A 67 -6.56 -2.29 -7.52
N LEU A 68 -7.50 -2.93 -6.81
CA LEU A 68 -7.67 -2.78 -5.38
C LEU A 68 -6.42 -3.17 -4.60
N ALA A 69 -5.78 -4.30 -4.96
CA ALA A 69 -4.54 -4.75 -4.36
C ALA A 69 -3.35 -3.84 -4.69
N THR A 70 -3.20 -3.43 -5.95
CA THR A 70 -2.06 -2.58 -6.36
C THR A 70 -2.13 -1.18 -5.74
N GLU A 71 -3.31 -0.57 -5.69
CA GLU A 71 -3.49 0.74 -5.08
C GLU A 71 -3.35 0.67 -3.56
N TRP A 72 -3.82 -0.41 -2.93
CA TRP A 72 -3.63 -0.63 -1.50
C TRP A 72 -2.14 -0.70 -1.13
N ILE A 73 -1.35 -1.46 -1.89
CA ILE A 73 0.09 -1.57 -1.68
C ILE A 73 0.76 -0.20 -1.91
N THR A 74 0.47 0.45 -3.03
CA THR A 74 1.08 1.74 -3.41
C THR A 74 0.83 2.82 -2.37
N LEU A 75 -0.41 2.96 -1.88
CA LEU A 75 -0.76 4.00 -0.90
C LEU A 75 -0.31 3.68 0.53
N SER A 76 0.00 2.43 0.83
CA SER A 76 0.55 2.02 2.13
C SER A 76 2.00 2.46 2.30
N LEU A 77 2.76 2.56 1.21
CA LEU A 77 4.21 2.82 1.22
C LEU A 77 4.54 4.25 1.70
N PRO A 78 5.37 4.41 2.74
CA PRO A 78 5.94 5.71 3.08
C PRO A 78 7.10 6.07 2.15
N SER A 79 7.22 7.36 1.82
CA SER A 79 8.38 7.94 1.15
C SER A 79 9.57 8.10 2.11
N VAL A 80 10.16 6.97 2.52
CA VAL A 80 11.30 6.92 3.45
C VAL A 80 12.53 7.64 2.87
N HIS A 81 12.69 7.60 1.54
CA HIS A 81 13.82 8.20 0.83
C HIS A 81 13.93 9.72 1.04
N LEU A 82 12.82 10.45 0.94
CA LEU A 82 12.80 11.91 1.09
C LEU A 82 13.19 12.34 2.52
N ARG A 83 12.78 11.57 3.54
CA ARG A 83 13.13 11.89 4.93
C ARG A 83 14.62 11.72 5.19
N PHE A 84 15.24 10.71 4.59
CA PHE A 84 16.69 10.54 4.72
C PHE A 84 17.46 11.63 3.99
N GLU A 85 16.98 12.08 2.82
CA GLU A 85 17.59 13.18 2.09
C GLU A 85 17.52 14.49 2.90
N ASP A 86 16.38 14.78 3.52
CA ASP A 86 16.20 15.95 4.40
C ASP A 86 17.08 15.86 5.67
N ASP A 87 17.20 14.68 6.29
CA ASP A 87 18.08 14.47 7.45
C ASP A 87 19.56 14.70 7.10
N ILE A 88 19.99 14.30 5.89
CA ILE A 88 21.34 14.53 5.39
C ILE A 88 21.56 16.02 5.12
N ARG A 89 20.62 16.69 4.45
CA ARG A 89 20.73 18.11 4.10
C ARG A 89 20.70 19.02 5.34
N SER A 90 19.93 18.66 6.36
CA SER A 90 19.79 19.44 7.60
C SER A 90 20.92 19.21 8.63
N GLY A 91 21.83 18.26 8.37
CA GLY A 91 22.88 17.90 9.33
C GLY A 91 22.36 17.13 10.56
N GLY A 92 21.11 16.68 10.56
CA GLY A 92 20.48 15.97 11.68
C GLY A 92 21.14 14.63 12.04
N LEU A 93 22.00 14.11 11.16
CA LEU A 93 22.80 12.90 11.39
C LEU A 93 24.00 13.11 12.32
N GLU A 94 24.55 14.33 12.40
CA GLU A 94 25.79 14.61 13.14
C GLU A 94 25.71 14.23 14.64
N PRO A 95 24.63 14.54 15.37
CA PRO A 95 24.50 14.13 16.78
C PRO A 95 24.30 12.62 16.97
N HIS A 96 23.79 11.94 15.93
CA HIS A 96 23.49 10.50 15.98
C HIS A 96 24.72 9.65 15.68
N LEU A 97 25.71 10.18 14.95
CA LEU A 97 26.98 9.51 14.65
C LEU A 97 27.93 9.46 15.88
N LEU A 98 27.79 10.40 16.82
CA LEU A 98 28.60 10.47 18.04
C LEU A 98 28.17 9.45 19.12
N ARG A 99 27.03 8.77 18.94
CA ARG A 99 26.52 7.74 19.85
C ARG A 99 26.47 6.38 19.14
N PRO A 100 26.93 5.28 19.75
CA PRO A 100 26.82 3.94 19.16
C PRO A 100 25.37 3.46 19.26
N LYS A 101 24.48 4.03 18.44
CA LYS A 101 23.12 3.57 18.21
C LYS A 101 22.94 3.33 16.72
N PHE A 102 22.36 2.19 16.36
CA PHE A 102 21.96 1.89 14.99
C PHE A 102 20.77 2.79 14.57
N TYR A 103 21.05 4.04 14.22
CA TYR A 103 20.07 5.04 13.79
C TYR A 103 19.19 4.53 12.65
N LEU A 104 19.80 3.88 11.66
CA LEU A 104 19.09 3.30 10.52
C LEU A 104 18.04 2.27 10.94
N LEU A 105 18.39 1.37 11.86
CA LEU A 105 17.47 0.34 12.34
C LEU A 105 16.30 0.95 13.13
N GLN A 106 16.58 1.98 13.93
CA GLN A 106 15.56 2.70 14.69
C GLN A 106 14.60 3.46 13.76
N SER A 107 15.13 4.18 12.77
CA SER A 107 14.31 4.90 11.78
C SER A 107 13.50 3.94 10.92
N LEU A 108 14.09 2.82 10.48
CA LEU A 108 13.38 1.79 9.73
C LEU A 108 12.22 1.20 10.56
N ALA A 109 12.49 0.81 11.81
CA ALA A 109 11.47 0.27 12.70
C ALA A 109 10.33 1.29 12.95
N GLN A 110 10.66 2.57 13.14
CA GLN A 110 9.65 3.61 13.32
C GLN A 110 8.80 3.82 12.06
N ASN A 111 9.41 3.84 10.87
CA ASN A 111 8.65 3.97 9.62
C ASN A 111 7.78 2.73 9.36
N LEU A 112 8.28 1.52 9.64
CA LEU A 112 7.51 0.28 9.54
C LEU A 112 6.25 0.30 10.41
N GLY A 113 6.35 0.84 11.63
CA GLY A 113 5.20 0.96 12.54
C GLY A 113 4.11 1.84 11.95
N GLY A 114 4.50 2.95 11.32
CA GLY A 114 3.57 3.82 10.61
C GLY A 114 2.97 3.17 9.35
N THR A 115 3.78 2.44 8.58
CA THR A 115 3.32 1.67 7.41
C THR A 115 2.27 0.64 7.80
N LEU A 116 2.49 -0.12 8.87
CA LEU A 116 1.55 -1.15 9.33
C LEU A 116 0.18 -0.56 9.69
N VAL A 117 0.15 0.58 10.39
CA VAL A 117 -1.11 1.27 10.72
C VAL A 117 -1.83 1.72 9.46
N ARG A 118 -1.10 2.29 8.49
CA ARG A 118 -1.69 2.73 7.21
C ARG A 118 -2.19 1.56 6.38
N LEU A 119 -1.44 0.47 6.33
CA LEU A 119 -1.81 -0.74 5.62
C LEU A 119 -3.08 -1.35 6.23
N ALA A 120 -3.17 -1.41 7.55
CA ALA A 120 -4.37 -1.87 8.26
C ALA A 120 -5.58 -0.95 7.99
N ALA A 121 -5.41 0.37 8.10
CA ALA A 121 -6.49 1.32 7.85
C ALA A 121 -7.01 1.24 6.41
N LEU A 122 -6.11 1.23 5.43
CA LEU A 122 -6.47 1.09 4.02
C LEU A 122 -7.11 -0.27 3.73
N GLY A 123 -6.61 -1.35 4.35
CA GLY A 123 -7.19 -2.69 4.23
C GLY A 123 -8.62 -2.74 4.74
N VAL A 124 -8.90 -2.13 5.90
CA VAL A 124 -10.26 -1.99 6.41
C VAL A 124 -11.13 -1.20 5.43
N THR A 125 -10.64 -0.08 4.88
CA THR A 125 -11.41 0.69 3.90
C THR A 125 -11.68 -0.08 2.61
N ALA A 126 -10.74 -0.92 2.15
CA ALA A 126 -10.92 -1.78 0.99
C ALA A 126 -12.02 -2.82 1.22
N VAL A 127 -12.02 -3.48 2.38
CA VAL A 127 -13.05 -4.44 2.77
C VAL A 127 -14.42 -3.77 2.89
N VAL A 128 -14.48 -2.59 3.51
CA VAL A 128 -15.74 -1.81 3.63
C VAL A 128 -16.26 -1.41 2.25
N TRP A 129 -15.39 -0.96 1.35
CA TRP A 129 -15.78 -0.56 0.00
C TRP A 129 -16.26 -1.75 -0.84
N LEU A 130 -15.61 -2.91 -0.74
CA LEU A 130 -16.06 -4.15 -1.39
C LEU A 130 -17.42 -4.60 -0.86
N ALA A 131 -17.61 -4.56 0.46
CA ALA A 131 -18.89 -4.89 1.09
C ALA A 131 -20.01 -3.95 0.65
N ALA A 132 -19.73 -2.64 0.54
CA ALA A 132 -20.70 -1.64 0.12
C ALA A 132 -21.10 -1.77 -1.35
N THR A 133 -20.19 -2.21 -2.23
CA THR A 133 -20.45 -2.35 -3.67
C THR A 133 -21.00 -3.71 -4.06
N GLY A 134 -21.04 -4.68 -3.14
CA GLY A 134 -21.55 -6.03 -3.41
C GLY A 134 -20.75 -6.81 -4.46
N ARG A 135 -19.55 -6.35 -4.80
CA ARG A 135 -18.70 -6.99 -5.81
C ARG A 135 -18.05 -8.22 -5.20
N GLU A 136 -18.46 -9.40 -5.66
CA GLU A 136 -17.88 -10.67 -5.25
C GLU A 136 -16.37 -10.64 -5.55
N GLY A 137 -15.57 -10.64 -4.48
CA GLY A 137 -14.11 -10.75 -4.56
C GLY A 137 -13.68 -12.17 -4.94
N ARG A 138 -14.26 -12.73 -6.00
CA ARG A 138 -13.84 -14.03 -6.50
C ARG A 138 -12.42 -13.86 -7.06
N PRO A 139 -11.42 -14.52 -6.47
CA PRO A 139 -10.06 -14.43 -6.97
C PRO A 139 -10.07 -14.84 -8.45
N PRO A 140 -9.35 -14.13 -9.33
CA PRO A 140 -9.27 -14.53 -10.72
C PRO A 140 -8.79 -16.00 -10.78
N PRO A 141 -9.40 -16.84 -11.62
CA PRO A 141 -8.89 -18.20 -11.83
C PRO A 141 -7.42 -18.11 -12.22
N PRO A 142 -6.56 -19.04 -11.77
CA PRO A 142 -5.17 -19.06 -12.17
C PRO A 142 -5.13 -19.12 -13.70
N ILE A 143 -4.69 -18.01 -14.32
CA ILE A 143 -4.46 -17.97 -15.76
C ILE A 143 -3.42 -19.05 -16.07
N PRO A 144 -3.74 -20.04 -16.92
CA PRO A 144 -2.76 -21.03 -17.34
C PRO A 144 -1.68 -20.30 -18.14
N ILE A 145 -0.52 -20.12 -17.52
CA ILE A 145 0.69 -19.51 -18.11
C ILE A 145 1.08 -20.20 -19.43
N CYS A 146 0.62 -21.43 -19.66
CA CYS A 146 0.85 -22.22 -20.88
C CYS A 146 0.16 -21.69 -22.16
N LEU A 147 -0.84 -20.79 -22.10
CA LEU A 147 -1.54 -20.32 -23.31
C LEU A 147 -0.94 -19.07 -23.98
N SER A 148 0.00 -18.36 -23.34
CA SER A 148 0.56 -17.12 -23.94
C SER A 148 1.68 -17.36 -24.96
N TRP A 149 2.45 -18.45 -24.83
CA TRP A 149 3.60 -18.70 -25.72
C TRP A 149 3.23 -19.41 -27.03
N ALA A 150 2.11 -20.13 -27.08
CA ALA A 150 1.68 -20.88 -28.27
C ALA A 150 0.82 -20.07 -29.26
N CYS A 151 0.25 -18.93 -28.85
CA CYS A 151 -0.64 -18.11 -29.69
C CYS A 151 0.08 -16.96 -30.42
N TRP A 152 1.37 -16.75 -30.14
CA TRP A 152 2.21 -15.70 -30.73
C TRP A 152 3.23 -16.24 -31.74
N ARG A 153 3.00 -17.47 -32.23
CA ARG A 153 3.80 -18.10 -33.29
C ARG A 153 2.86 -18.69 -34.34
#